data_AF-A0A2M6WGY5-F1
#
_entry.id   AF-A0A2M6WGY5-F1
#
_cell.length_a   1.000
_cell.length_b   1.000
_cell.length_c   1.000
_cell.angle_alpha   90.00
_cell.angle_beta   90.00
_cell.angle_gamma   90.00
#
_symmetry.space_group_name_H-M   'P 1'
#
loop_
_entity.id
_entity.type
_entity.pdbx_description
1 polymer ?
#
loop_
_entity_poly.entity_id
_entity_poly.type
_entity_poly.pdbx_seq_one_letter_code
_entity_poly.pdbx_strand_id
1 'polypeptide(L)'
;MADFSFAKFESISPSHNSNENDSEGRASEENEQETLLKQEITNEVARHANLSLRYEEFLLSQREDNSHLLNKEFERLKEEKLRSEERLQHLRSGAYAPGSEALSSPLPYEVYGLSVATSRVREELIKRLHDRFDNRLDFHNFNHSASGAHEVYELLHLIQEQDPGLVSNEDIEIAMLEMLAHDIDQDFDENSATRMRERRRGAYPEDIPHNDSGELKYEVGNERASAEELADELERYTYKVPSVEFARQHPHLLKNAGKKIFQISREEIVADIAVTYPEFDFSAELPDNSGRKGLKIYQPYLTPESSLRAFALAQVDLRSPLWGRTVAYHSNAELRELFIGISEDVRERGVDSLTYERRDNIATTVLMWIKNQIGFTVWQRELFLDNLEHNTLINASAHSEGIKQALRDRYLPNIDQSIIDAEQRYRRIKQDYNLAGDDPDSWGSSLTALDQDLDRFKALLQEVGYTFKK
;
A
#
# COMPACT_ATOMS: atom_id res chain seq x y z
N MET A 1 -24.48 -40.75 97.15
CA MET A 1 -25.90 -40.96 96.79
C MET A 1 -25.94 -40.86 95.27
N ALA A 2 -25.80 -41.99 94.56
CA ALA A 2 -26.91 -42.83 94.01
C ALA A 2 -27.51 -42.13 92.77
N ASP A 3 -27.58 -42.66 91.54
CA ASP A 3 -27.62 -44.03 90.97
C ASP A 3 -26.96 -44.04 89.54
N PHE A 4 -26.28 -45.07 88.99
CA PHE A 4 -26.69 -46.40 88.46
C PHE A 4 -27.97 -46.39 87.58
N SER A 5 -28.14 -47.03 86.42
CA SER A 5 -27.38 -48.04 85.65
C SER A 5 -27.94 -48.21 84.22
N PHE A 6 -27.04 -48.49 83.26
CA PHE A 6 -27.06 -49.42 82.12
C PHE A 6 -28.32 -49.79 81.31
N ALA A 7 -28.16 -49.73 79.97
CA ALA A 7 -28.44 -50.87 79.08
C ALA A 7 -27.38 -50.94 77.94
N LYS A 8 -26.97 -52.17 77.61
CA LYS A 8 -25.88 -52.63 76.72
C LYS A 8 -26.47 -53.31 75.48
N PHE A 9 -25.76 -53.29 74.33
CA PHE A 9 -25.55 -54.36 73.31
C PHE A 9 -24.94 -53.66 72.06
N GLU A 10 -23.64 -53.77 71.77
CA GLU A 10 -22.98 -54.69 70.79
C GLU A 10 -23.61 -54.62 69.38
N SER A 11 -22.92 -54.41 68.24
CA SER A 11 -21.55 -54.77 67.82
C SER A 11 -21.25 -54.23 66.40
N ILE A 12 -19.98 -54.40 65.98
CA ILE A 12 -19.41 -54.43 64.60
C ILE A 12 -18.74 -53.14 64.11
N SER A 13 -17.40 -53.14 64.20
CA SER A 13 -16.49 -52.37 63.34
C SER A 13 -16.43 -52.98 61.94
N PRO A 14 -16.17 -52.15 60.92
CA PRO A 14 -15.03 -52.45 60.05
C PRO A 14 -14.13 -51.23 59.79
N SER A 15 -12.84 -51.50 59.89
CA SER A 15 -11.71 -50.71 59.39
C SER A 15 -11.71 -50.56 57.86
N HIS A 16 -11.50 -49.36 57.33
CA HIS A 16 -10.86 -49.08 56.01
C HIS A 16 -10.28 -47.66 56.06
N ASN A 17 -8.96 -47.52 56.17
CA ASN A 17 -7.96 -47.37 55.10
C ASN A 17 -8.04 -46.04 54.34
N SER A 18 -6.99 -45.24 54.56
CA SER A 18 -6.57 -44.01 53.91
C SER A 18 -6.54 -44.09 52.38
N ASN A 19 -7.03 -43.04 51.71
CA ASN A 19 -6.60 -42.62 50.37
C ASN A 19 -6.86 -41.11 50.21
N GLU A 20 -6.06 -40.29 50.89
CA GLU A 20 -5.83 -38.89 50.54
C GLU A 20 -4.47 -38.86 49.85
N ASN A 21 -4.45 -38.83 48.51
CA ASN A 21 -3.27 -38.47 47.71
C ASN A 21 -3.52 -38.27 46.19
N ASP A 22 -4.76 -38.35 45.68
CA ASP A 22 -5.01 -38.27 44.22
C ASP A 22 -5.50 -36.89 43.71
N SER A 23 -5.67 -35.88 44.57
CA SER A 23 -6.18 -34.56 44.16
C SER A 23 -5.10 -33.53 43.83
N GLU A 24 -3.88 -33.68 44.31
CA GLU A 24 -2.77 -32.76 43.99
C GLU A 24 -2.13 -33.05 42.62
N GLY A 25 -2.22 -34.29 42.12
CA GLY A 25 -1.71 -34.67 40.80
C GLY A 25 -2.50 -34.05 39.63
N ARG A 26 -3.84 -33.99 39.72
CA ARG A 26 -4.69 -33.48 38.64
C ARG A 26 -4.57 -31.97 38.41
N ALA A 27 -4.39 -31.19 39.47
CA ALA A 27 -4.18 -29.74 39.36
C ALA A 27 -2.80 -29.41 38.77
N SER A 28 -1.79 -30.27 39.01
CA SER A 28 -0.47 -30.16 38.38
C SER A 28 -0.54 -30.49 36.89
N GLU A 29 -1.26 -31.55 36.52
CA GLU A 29 -1.41 -31.99 35.12
C GLU A 29 -2.23 -31.01 34.27
N GLU A 30 -3.30 -30.41 34.81
CA GLU A 30 -4.09 -29.39 34.11
C GLU A 30 -3.28 -28.11 33.85
N ASN A 31 -2.43 -27.70 34.80
CA ASN A 31 -1.57 -26.52 34.66
C ASN A 31 -0.40 -26.77 33.68
N GLU A 32 0.10 -28.01 33.63
CA GLU A 32 1.12 -28.42 32.67
C GLU A 32 0.54 -28.48 31.24
N GLN A 33 -0.67 -29.00 31.05
CA GLN A 33 -1.36 -29.00 29.76
C GLN A 33 -1.69 -27.59 29.25
N GLU A 34 -2.14 -26.69 30.13
CA GLU A 34 -2.40 -25.29 29.76
C GLU A 34 -1.10 -24.55 29.36
N THR A 35 0.00 -24.82 30.07
CA THR A 35 1.32 -24.26 29.78
C THR A 35 1.84 -24.74 28.42
N LEU A 36 1.71 -26.04 28.14
CA LEU A 36 2.10 -26.63 26.86
C LEU A 36 1.28 -26.05 25.69
N LEU A 37 -0.04 -25.88 25.87
CA LEU A 37 -0.90 -25.29 24.86
C LEU A 37 -0.55 -23.83 24.56
N LYS A 38 -0.26 -23.02 25.59
CA LYS A 38 0.19 -21.62 25.40
C LYS A 38 1.52 -21.53 24.66
N GLN A 39 2.44 -22.44 24.95
CA GLN A 39 3.73 -22.51 24.27
C GLN A 39 3.57 -22.96 22.82
N GLU A 40 2.67 -23.90 22.54
CA GLU A 40 2.33 -24.33 21.19
C GLU A 40 1.71 -23.20 20.36
N ILE A 41 0.77 -22.43 20.93
CA ILE A 41 0.20 -21.24 20.28
C ILE A 41 1.28 -20.20 19.99
N THR A 42 2.18 -19.94 20.95
CA THR A 42 3.28 -18.96 20.77
C THR A 42 4.22 -19.37 19.64
N ASN A 43 4.58 -20.65 19.59
CA ASN A 43 5.43 -21.20 18.54
C ASN A 43 4.75 -21.14 17.17
N GLU A 44 3.45 -21.44 17.09
CA GLU A 44 2.70 -21.40 15.83
C GLU A 44 2.50 -19.95 15.34
N VAL A 45 2.30 -18.98 16.24
CA VAL A 45 2.28 -17.55 15.90
C VAL A 45 3.63 -17.10 15.33
N ALA A 46 4.74 -17.47 15.96
CA ALA A 46 6.08 -17.14 15.47
C ALA A 46 6.36 -17.78 14.10
N ARG A 47 5.92 -19.04 13.91
CA ARG A 47 6.01 -19.75 12.64
C ARG A 47 5.18 -19.04 11.55
N HIS A 48 3.95 -18.66 11.85
CA HIS A 48 3.07 -17.97 10.91
C HIS A 48 3.63 -16.61 10.50
N ALA A 49 4.17 -15.84 11.45
CA ALA A 49 4.84 -14.56 11.16
C ALA A 49 6.06 -14.76 10.25
N ASN A 50 6.89 -15.78 10.51
CA ASN A 50 8.04 -16.10 9.66
C ASN A 50 7.61 -16.55 8.25
N LEU A 51 6.56 -17.38 8.14
CA LEU A 51 6.02 -17.79 6.85
C LEU A 51 5.43 -16.62 6.06
N SER A 52 4.77 -15.69 6.74
CA SER A 52 4.25 -14.46 6.13
C SER A 52 5.38 -13.59 5.61
N LEU A 53 6.44 -13.38 6.41
CA LEU A 53 7.64 -12.66 5.98
C LEU A 53 8.31 -13.33 4.76
N ARG A 54 8.47 -14.65 4.77
CA ARG A 54 9.07 -15.38 3.63
C ARG A 54 8.18 -15.38 2.39
N TYR A 55 6.86 -15.41 2.57
CA TYR A 55 5.90 -15.25 1.49
C TYR A 55 5.97 -13.84 0.88
N GLU A 56 6.17 -12.82 1.72
CA GLU A 56 6.42 -11.44 1.29
C GLU A 56 7.77 -11.29 0.57
N GLU A 57 8.87 -11.78 1.14
CA GLU A 57 10.18 -11.85 0.46
C GLU A 57 10.07 -12.56 -0.89
N PHE A 58 9.28 -13.63 -0.95
CA PHE A 58 9.05 -14.38 -2.17
C PHE A 58 8.25 -13.56 -3.21
N LEU A 59 7.15 -12.92 -2.81
CA LEU A 59 6.40 -11.99 -3.67
C LEU A 59 7.31 -10.86 -4.21
N LEU A 60 8.23 -10.38 -3.38
CA LEU A 60 9.22 -9.35 -3.74
C LEU A 60 10.30 -9.88 -4.71
N SER A 61 10.65 -11.16 -4.63
CA SER A 61 11.65 -11.81 -5.52
C SER A 61 11.17 -12.11 -6.95
N GLN A 62 9.87 -11.95 -7.24
CA GLN A 62 9.25 -12.18 -8.55
C GLN A 62 9.72 -11.22 -9.67
N ARG A 63 10.66 -10.30 -9.37
CA ARG A 63 11.31 -9.44 -10.37
C ARG A 63 12.37 -10.15 -11.24
N GLU A 64 12.75 -11.41 -10.97
CA GLU A 64 13.75 -12.15 -11.76
C GLU A 64 13.21 -13.44 -12.43
N ASP A 65 13.64 -13.62 -13.69
CA ASP A 65 13.16 -14.53 -14.76
C ASP A 65 13.17 -16.06 -14.45
N ASN A 66 12.38 -16.54 -13.48
CA ASN A 66 12.28 -17.98 -13.16
C ASN A 66 10.85 -18.48 -12.80
N SER A 67 9.86 -18.11 -13.61
CA SER A 67 8.43 -18.29 -13.34
C SER A 67 7.95 -19.70 -12.93
N HIS A 68 8.56 -20.79 -13.42
CA HIS A 68 8.04 -22.15 -13.16
C HIS A 68 8.50 -22.77 -11.83
N LEU A 69 9.74 -22.52 -11.39
CA LEU A 69 10.25 -23.00 -10.09
C LEU A 69 9.70 -22.14 -8.95
N LEU A 70 9.53 -20.85 -9.22
CA LEU A 70 8.96 -19.88 -8.31
C LEU A 70 7.48 -20.20 -8.02
N ASN A 71 6.65 -20.52 -9.03
CA ASN A 71 5.24 -20.89 -8.78
C ASN A 71 5.06 -22.09 -7.83
N LYS A 72 6.00 -23.04 -7.82
CA LYS A 72 5.92 -24.19 -6.90
C LYS A 72 6.26 -23.80 -5.46
N GLU A 73 7.23 -22.90 -5.27
CA GLU A 73 7.59 -22.38 -3.95
C GLU A 73 6.53 -21.41 -3.41
N PHE A 74 5.90 -20.63 -4.29
CA PHE A 74 4.73 -19.80 -3.98
C PHE A 74 3.58 -20.63 -3.43
N GLU A 75 3.14 -21.65 -4.18
CA GLU A 75 2.04 -22.51 -3.75
C GLU A 75 2.41 -23.30 -2.47
N ARG A 76 3.70 -23.66 -2.29
CA ARG A 76 4.19 -24.26 -1.04
C ARG A 76 4.06 -23.31 0.15
N LEU A 77 4.54 -22.07 0.03
CA LEU A 77 4.48 -21.06 1.11
C LEU A 77 3.03 -20.68 1.43
N LYS A 78 2.19 -20.55 0.40
CA LYS A 78 0.74 -20.32 0.53
C LYS A 78 0.04 -21.47 1.27
N GLU A 79 0.30 -22.72 0.88
CA GLU A 79 -0.24 -23.89 1.59
C GLU A 79 0.28 -23.98 3.03
N GLU A 80 1.56 -23.68 3.27
CA GLU A 80 2.13 -23.68 4.63
C GLU A 80 1.54 -22.57 5.51
N LYS A 81 1.31 -21.38 4.94
CA LYS A 81 0.62 -20.28 5.62
C LYS A 81 -0.81 -20.70 5.98
N LEU A 82 -1.57 -21.21 5.01
CA LEU A 82 -2.96 -21.66 5.20
C LEU A 82 -3.06 -22.76 6.27
N ARG A 83 -2.18 -23.77 6.24
CA ARG A 83 -2.15 -24.83 7.27
C ARG A 83 -1.80 -24.29 8.65
N SER A 84 -0.94 -23.28 8.73
CA SER A 84 -0.60 -22.62 9.99
C SER A 84 -1.79 -21.82 10.54
N GLU A 85 -2.56 -21.15 9.68
CA GLU A 85 -3.82 -20.48 10.04
C GLU A 85 -4.89 -21.47 10.51
N GLU A 86 -5.10 -22.57 9.78
CA GLU A 86 -6.04 -23.63 10.16
C GLU A 86 -5.67 -24.23 11.52
N ARG A 87 -4.38 -24.44 11.79
CA ARG A 87 -3.89 -24.88 13.11
C ARG A 87 -4.15 -23.84 14.19
N LEU A 88 -3.88 -22.56 13.94
CA LEU A 88 -4.20 -21.49 14.88
C LEU A 88 -5.70 -21.43 15.16
N GLN A 89 -6.54 -21.62 14.15
CA GLN A 89 -7.99 -21.66 14.29
C GLN A 89 -8.47 -22.90 15.07
N HIS A 90 -7.87 -24.06 14.84
CA HIS A 90 -8.16 -25.28 15.60
C HIS A 90 -7.71 -25.18 17.06
N LEU A 91 -6.52 -24.64 17.32
CA LEU A 91 -6.00 -24.41 18.67
C LEU A 91 -6.87 -23.41 19.44
N ARG A 92 -7.42 -22.39 18.75
CA ARG A 92 -8.34 -21.40 19.32
C ARG A 92 -9.75 -21.95 19.57
N SER A 93 -10.27 -22.78 18.66
CA SER A 93 -11.60 -23.40 18.80
C SER A 93 -11.63 -24.52 19.83
N GLY A 94 -10.52 -25.23 20.03
CA GLY A 94 -10.36 -26.16 21.16
C GLY A 94 -10.39 -25.47 22.54
N ALA A 95 -10.18 -24.15 22.59
CA ALA A 95 -10.22 -23.34 23.82
C ALA A 95 -11.59 -22.67 24.08
N TYR A 96 -12.55 -22.77 23.15
CA TYR A 96 -13.87 -22.14 23.28
C TYR A 96 -15.00 -23.17 23.12
N ALA A 97 -15.75 -23.40 24.20
CA ALA A 97 -16.98 -24.18 24.15
C ALA A 97 -18.01 -23.53 23.20
N PRO A 98 -18.72 -24.31 22.38
CA PRO A 98 -19.64 -23.79 21.38
C PRO A 98 -20.95 -23.30 22.03
N GLY A 99 -21.24 -22.02 21.90
CA GLY A 99 -22.51 -21.45 22.35
C GLY A 99 -22.51 -19.94 22.53
N SER A 100 -22.28 -19.16 21.46
CA SER A 100 -22.85 -17.80 21.40
C SER A 100 -23.05 -17.39 19.94
N GLU A 101 -24.30 -17.06 19.63
CA GLU A 101 -24.75 -16.54 18.35
C GLU A 101 -24.19 -15.13 18.11
N ALA A 102 -24.02 -14.82 16.83
CA ALA A 102 -23.47 -13.58 16.29
C ALA A 102 -24.19 -12.33 16.82
N LEU A 103 -23.41 -11.42 17.41
CA LEU A 103 -23.79 -10.03 17.58
C LEU A 103 -23.01 -9.20 16.56
N SER A 104 -23.79 -8.58 15.68
CA SER A 104 -23.42 -7.69 14.59
C SER A 104 -22.89 -6.35 15.12
N SER A 105 -21.62 -6.33 15.49
CA SER A 105 -20.70 -5.19 15.44
C SER A 105 -19.32 -5.81 15.66
N PRO A 106 -18.28 -5.56 14.84
CA PRO A 106 -16.98 -6.16 15.11
C PRO A 106 -16.48 -5.55 16.42
N LEU A 107 -16.56 -6.32 17.50
CA LEU A 107 -15.86 -6.01 18.74
C LEU A 107 -14.38 -5.85 18.39
N PRO A 108 -13.64 -4.94 19.06
CA PRO A 108 -12.23 -4.74 18.76
C PRO A 108 -11.47 -6.07 18.80
N TYR A 109 -10.70 -6.34 17.75
CA TYR A 109 -9.81 -7.49 17.69
C TYR A 109 -8.71 -7.31 18.73
N GLU A 110 -8.75 -8.16 19.75
CA GLU A 110 -7.69 -8.26 20.73
C GLU A 110 -6.48 -8.97 20.11
N VAL A 111 -5.33 -8.31 20.07
CA VAL A 111 -4.10 -8.92 19.55
C VAL A 111 -2.88 -8.61 20.43
N TYR A 112 -1.85 -9.44 20.27
CA TYR A 112 -0.60 -9.38 21.05
C TYR A 112 0.54 -8.89 20.16
N GLY A 113 0.70 -7.57 20.06
CA GLY A 113 1.82 -6.93 19.38
C GLY A 113 1.48 -6.25 18.06
N LEU A 114 2.33 -5.30 17.68
CA LEU A 114 2.18 -4.46 16.50
C LEU A 114 2.18 -5.30 15.21
N SER A 115 3.13 -6.22 15.04
CA SER A 115 3.23 -7.04 13.82
C SER A 115 1.98 -7.87 13.54
N VAL A 116 1.32 -8.42 14.57
CA VAL A 116 0.07 -9.16 14.40
C VAL A 116 -1.08 -8.24 14.00
N ALA A 117 -1.13 -7.02 14.56
CA ALA A 117 -2.12 -6.02 14.19
C ALA A 117 -1.92 -5.55 12.75
N THR A 118 -0.69 -5.20 12.36
CA THR A 118 -0.36 -4.70 11.02
C THR A 118 -0.57 -5.78 9.97
N SER A 119 -0.20 -7.04 10.22
CA SER A 119 -0.52 -8.15 9.31
C SER A 119 -2.02 -8.31 9.08
N ARG A 120 -2.87 -8.15 10.10
CA ARG A 120 -4.33 -8.27 9.95
C ARG A 120 -4.93 -7.11 9.17
N VAL A 121 -4.51 -5.88 9.48
CA VAL A 121 -4.92 -4.69 8.71
C VAL A 121 -4.52 -4.88 7.26
N ARG A 122 -3.27 -5.28 7.01
CA ARG A 122 -2.74 -5.57 5.68
C ARG A 122 -3.57 -6.62 4.94
N GLU A 123 -3.87 -7.76 5.56
CA GLU A 123 -4.68 -8.81 4.95
C GLU A 123 -6.07 -8.33 4.54
N GLU A 124 -6.71 -7.53 5.40
CA GLU A 124 -8.01 -6.96 5.12
C GLU A 124 -7.95 -5.91 3.99
N LEU A 125 -6.93 -5.05 3.98
CA LEU A 125 -6.70 -4.11 2.88
C LEU A 125 -6.46 -4.85 1.56
N ILE A 126 -5.58 -5.87 1.55
CA ILE A 126 -5.31 -6.70 0.36
C ILE A 126 -6.59 -7.31 -0.19
N LYS A 127 -7.43 -7.86 0.68
CA LYS A 127 -8.71 -8.43 0.28
C LYS A 127 -9.60 -7.38 -0.38
N ARG A 128 -9.73 -6.20 0.21
CA ARG A 128 -10.54 -5.11 -0.34
C ARG A 128 -9.97 -4.57 -1.65
N LEU A 129 -8.65 -4.46 -1.76
CA LEU A 129 -7.99 -4.12 -3.03
C LEU A 129 -8.36 -5.14 -4.11
N HIS A 130 -8.30 -6.44 -3.83
CA HIS A 130 -8.74 -7.46 -4.80
C HIS A 130 -10.24 -7.41 -5.13
N ASP A 131 -11.09 -7.09 -4.15
CA ASP A 131 -12.54 -7.04 -4.34
C ASP A 131 -12.99 -5.81 -5.15
N ARG A 132 -12.28 -4.67 -5.00
CA ARG A 132 -12.67 -3.38 -5.60
C ARG A 132 -11.91 -3.00 -6.85
N PHE A 133 -10.65 -3.42 -7.00
CA PHE A 133 -9.87 -3.03 -8.17
C PHE A 133 -10.38 -3.75 -9.43
N ASP A 134 -10.70 -2.94 -10.43
CA ASP A 134 -10.98 -3.42 -11.76
C ASP A 134 -9.70 -4.00 -12.37
N ASN A 135 -9.69 -5.32 -12.59
CA ASN A 135 -8.57 -6.03 -13.21
C ASN A 135 -8.22 -5.53 -14.64
N ARG A 136 -8.98 -4.57 -15.19
CA ARG A 136 -8.67 -3.87 -16.44
C ARG A 136 -7.74 -2.65 -16.26
N LEU A 137 -7.46 -2.19 -15.03
CA LEU A 137 -6.57 -1.06 -14.77
C LEU A 137 -5.10 -1.49 -14.84
N ASP A 138 -4.36 -0.89 -15.76
CA ASP A 138 -2.95 -1.23 -16.01
C ASP A 138 -2.00 -0.68 -14.93
N PHE A 139 -2.36 0.41 -14.26
CA PHE A 139 -1.49 1.07 -13.30
C PHE A 139 -2.03 0.98 -11.88
N HIS A 140 -3.16 1.60 -11.57
CA HIS A 140 -3.74 1.54 -10.25
C HIS A 140 -4.40 0.17 -10.04
N ASN A 141 -3.64 -0.74 -9.46
CA ASN A 141 -4.05 -2.08 -9.09
C ASN A 141 -3.29 -2.52 -7.83
N PHE A 142 -3.61 -3.69 -7.29
CA PHE A 142 -2.95 -4.24 -6.10
C PHE A 142 -1.42 -4.17 -6.16
N ASN A 143 -0.81 -4.48 -7.30
CA ASN A 143 0.65 -4.48 -7.42
C ASN A 143 1.25 -3.08 -7.31
N HIS A 144 0.54 -2.05 -7.75
CA HIS A 144 0.97 -0.66 -7.58
C HIS A 144 1.02 -0.28 -6.10
N SER A 145 -0.08 -0.46 -5.36
CA SER A 145 -0.12 -0.15 -3.92
C SER A 145 0.87 -1.01 -3.12
N ALA A 146 1.04 -2.29 -3.48
CA ALA A 146 2.01 -3.19 -2.83
C ALA A 146 3.47 -2.80 -3.11
N SER A 147 3.80 -2.47 -4.36
CA SER A 147 5.14 -1.96 -4.72
C SER A 147 5.41 -0.64 -4.02
N GLY A 148 4.43 0.25 -3.98
CA GLY A 148 4.53 1.51 -3.27
C GLY A 148 4.80 1.30 -1.78
N ALA A 149 4.06 0.40 -1.12
CA ALA A 149 4.27 0.13 0.31
C ALA A 149 5.70 -0.35 0.59
N HIS A 150 6.27 -1.18 -0.28
CA HIS A 150 7.67 -1.60 -0.15
C HIS A 150 8.66 -0.44 -0.31
N GLU A 151 8.41 0.48 -1.23
CA GLU A 151 9.30 1.62 -1.45
C GLU A 151 9.19 2.68 -0.34
N VAL A 152 8.02 2.81 0.28
CA VAL A 152 7.83 3.61 1.50
C VAL A 152 8.67 3.02 2.63
N TYR A 153 8.67 1.68 2.77
CA TYR A 153 9.58 0.99 3.69
C TYR A 153 11.03 1.33 3.38
N GLU A 154 11.49 1.19 2.13
CA GLU A 154 12.90 1.46 1.78
C GLU A 154 13.31 2.90 2.13
N LEU A 155 12.46 3.88 1.84
CA LEU A 155 12.73 5.28 2.11
C LEU A 155 12.83 5.56 3.61
N LEU A 156 11.81 5.16 4.38
CA LEU A 156 11.76 5.40 5.82
C LEU A 156 12.83 4.62 6.57
N HIS A 157 13.12 3.39 6.15
CA HIS A 157 14.20 2.59 6.72
C HIS A 157 15.57 3.25 6.48
N LEU A 158 15.79 3.83 5.29
CA LEU A 158 17.02 4.57 5.01
C LEU A 158 17.19 5.79 5.93
N ILE A 159 16.10 6.51 6.25
CA ILE A 159 16.14 7.59 7.23
C ILE A 159 16.43 7.03 8.63
N GLN A 160 15.76 5.94 9.02
CA GLN A 160 15.94 5.27 10.31
C GLN A 160 17.38 4.78 10.53
N GLU A 161 18.05 4.27 9.50
CA GLU A 161 19.45 3.85 9.57
C GLU A 161 20.40 5.02 9.90
N GLN A 162 20.08 6.23 9.42
CA GLN A 162 20.87 7.43 9.71
C GLN A 162 20.50 8.06 11.05
N ASP A 163 19.21 8.03 11.43
CA ASP A 163 18.70 8.51 12.71
C ASP A 163 17.58 7.61 13.25
N PRO A 164 17.91 6.62 14.10
CA PRO A 164 16.92 5.72 14.69
C PRO A 164 15.90 6.41 15.61
N GLY A 165 16.17 7.64 16.03
CA GLY A 165 15.26 8.44 16.86
C GLY A 165 14.20 9.19 16.06
N LEU A 166 14.37 9.28 14.73
CA LEU A 166 13.51 10.09 13.86
C LEU A 166 12.37 9.27 13.22
N VAL A 167 12.60 7.98 13.01
CA VAL A 167 11.62 7.04 12.43
C VAL A 167 11.58 5.75 13.25
N SER A 168 10.42 5.44 13.81
CA SER A 168 10.20 4.19 14.54
C SER A 168 9.75 3.06 13.61
N ASN A 169 9.79 1.81 14.10
CA ASN A 169 9.21 0.69 13.37
C ASN A 169 7.68 0.84 13.22
N GLU A 170 7.02 1.53 14.16
CA GLU A 170 5.59 1.82 14.05
C GLU A 170 5.33 2.79 12.90
N ASP A 171 6.17 3.81 12.71
CA ASP A 171 6.04 4.75 11.60
C ASP A 171 6.15 4.05 10.24
N ILE A 172 7.12 3.13 10.11
CA ILE A 172 7.32 2.33 8.90
C ILE A 172 6.09 1.47 8.62
N GLU A 173 5.64 0.69 9.62
CA GLU A 173 4.49 -0.20 9.45
C GLU A 173 3.21 0.57 9.10
N ILE A 174 2.96 1.71 9.73
CA ILE A 174 1.79 2.54 9.41
C ILE A 174 1.92 3.15 8.01
N ALA A 175 3.07 3.71 7.65
CA ALA A 175 3.25 4.31 6.33
C ALA A 175 3.09 3.29 5.19
N MET A 176 3.50 2.04 5.42
CA MET A 176 3.21 0.94 4.49
C MET A 176 1.71 0.68 4.35
N LEU A 177 0.95 0.73 5.45
CA LEU A 177 -0.51 0.57 5.42
C LEU A 177 -1.20 1.77 4.76
N GLU A 178 -0.73 2.98 5.01
CA GLU A 178 -1.21 4.21 4.35
C GLU A 178 -0.98 4.14 2.84
N MET A 179 0.20 3.73 2.40
CA MET A 179 0.48 3.52 0.97
C MET A 179 -0.28 2.33 0.39
N LEU A 180 -0.53 1.27 1.14
CA LEU A 180 -1.39 0.18 0.65
C LEU A 180 -2.84 0.66 0.47
N ALA A 181 -3.30 1.54 1.35
CA ALA A 181 -4.65 2.05 1.37
C ALA A 181 -4.87 3.28 0.48
N HIS A 182 -3.83 4.03 0.08
CA HIS A 182 -3.96 5.38 -0.50
C HIS A 182 -4.87 5.46 -1.74
N ASP A 183 -5.03 4.33 -2.42
CA ASP A 183 -5.80 4.16 -3.64
C ASP A 183 -6.94 3.13 -3.45
N ILE A 184 -7.27 2.70 -2.22
CA ILE A 184 -8.23 1.61 -1.98
C ILE A 184 -9.65 1.96 -2.46
N ASP A 185 -9.98 3.25 -2.43
CA ASP A 185 -11.22 3.76 -3.00
C ASP A 185 -10.90 4.47 -4.32
N GLN A 186 -11.21 3.84 -5.45
CA GLN A 186 -11.04 4.44 -6.77
C GLN A 186 -12.38 4.56 -7.48
N ASP A 187 -13.07 5.69 -7.27
CA ASP A 187 -14.21 6.05 -8.08
C ASP A 187 -13.74 6.73 -9.38
N PHE A 188 -14.25 6.24 -10.52
CA PHE A 188 -14.03 6.79 -11.85
C PHE A 188 -15.35 6.92 -12.63
N ASP A 189 -15.45 7.91 -13.51
CA ASP A 189 -16.60 8.02 -14.43
C ASP A 189 -16.43 7.07 -15.62
N GLU A 190 -17.17 5.96 -15.61
CA GLU A 190 -17.17 4.95 -16.69
C GLU A 190 -17.78 5.46 -18.00
N ASN A 191 -18.57 6.52 -17.99
CA ASN A 191 -19.34 6.95 -19.18
C ASN A 191 -18.49 7.67 -20.24
N SER A 192 -17.19 7.74 -20.01
CA SER A 192 -16.21 8.51 -20.77
C SER A 192 -15.37 7.64 -21.73
N ALA A 193 -15.94 6.63 -22.38
CA ALA A 193 -15.17 5.73 -23.28
C ALA A 193 -14.36 6.47 -24.36
N THR A 194 -14.72 7.69 -24.73
CA THR A 194 -13.99 8.50 -25.73
C THR A 194 -13.00 9.51 -25.15
N ARG A 195 -13.04 9.81 -23.84
CA ARG A 195 -12.21 10.81 -23.17
C ARG A 195 -11.34 10.17 -22.07
N MET A 196 -10.33 10.90 -21.61
CA MET A 196 -9.55 10.52 -20.44
C MET A 196 -10.50 10.24 -19.26
N ARG A 197 -10.37 9.10 -18.58
CA ARG A 197 -11.15 8.83 -17.36
C ARG A 197 -10.88 9.95 -16.35
N GLU A 198 -11.93 10.63 -15.90
CA GLU A 198 -11.84 11.61 -14.82
C GLU A 198 -11.83 10.85 -13.49
N ARG A 199 -10.71 10.93 -12.76
CA ARG A 199 -10.59 10.41 -11.39
C ARG A 199 -11.18 11.43 -10.42
N ARG A 200 -11.96 10.96 -9.46
CA ARG A 200 -12.43 11.80 -8.35
C ARG A 200 -11.34 11.91 -7.30
N ARG A 201 -10.64 13.05 -7.27
CA ARG A 201 -9.60 13.32 -6.28
C ARG A 201 -10.04 14.42 -5.32
N GLY A 202 -9.63 14.36 -4.06
CA GLY A 202 -9.94 15.40 -3.08
C GLY A 202 -9.79 14.93 -1.63
N ALA A 203 -9.12 15.77 -0.82
CA ALA A 203 -8.86 15.49 0.59
C ALA A 203 -9.57 16.48 1.53
N TYR A 204 -9.79 17.73 1.09
CA TYR A 204 -10.34 18.81 1.91
C TYR A 204 -11.61 19.45 1.31
N PRO A 205 -12.44 20.12 2.13
CA PRO A 205 -13.72 20.70 1.70
C PRO A 205 -13.63 21.71 0.56
N GLU A 206 -12.48 22.35 0.40
CA GLU A 206 -12.17 23.32 -0.67
C GLU A 206 -11.65 22.68 -1.97
N ASP A 207 -11.29 21.39 -1.94
CA ASP A 207 -10.97 20.59 -3.13
C ASP A 207 -12.21 20.13 -3.90
N ILE A 208 -13.40 20.33 -3.32
CA ILE A 208 -14.67 19.89 -3.93
C ILE A 208 -15.15 20.98 -4.89
N PRO A 209 -15.14 20.76 -6.23
CA PRO A 209 -15.65 21.75 -7.15
C PRO A 209 -17.15 21.94 -6.92
N HIS A 210 -17.52 23.17 -6.55
CA HIS A 210 -18.91 23.61 -6.56
C HIS A 210 -19.33 23.88 -8.00
N ASN A 211 -20.54 23.46 -8.38
CA ASN A 211 -21.14 24.01 -9.60
C ASN A 211 -21.57 25.48 -9.36
N ASP A 212 -21.95 26.19 -10.43
CA ASP A 212 -22.37 27.60 -10.36
C ASP A 212 -23.59 27.85 -9.43
N SER A 213 -24.28 26.78 -9.00
CA SER A 213 -25.39 26.80 -8.04
C SER A 213 -25.00 26.50 -6.59
N GLY A 214 -23.72 26.22 -6.30
CA GLY A 214 -23.23 25.89 -4.96
C GLY A 214 -23.51 24.45 -4.51
N GLU A 215 -24.04 23.59 -5.38
CA GLU A 215 -24.23 22.18 -5.10
C GLU A 215 -22.91 21.42 -5.31
N LEU A 216 -22.63 20.45 -4.43
CA LEU A 216 -21.47 19.56 -4.50
C LEU A 216 -21.51 18.82 -5.84
N LYS A 217 -20.51 19.03 -6.71
CA LYS A 217 -20.52 18.38 -8.02
C LYS A 217 -20.08 16.91 -7.95
N TYR A 218 -19.34 16.51 -6.92
CA TYR A 218 -19.01 15.11 -6.59
C TYR A 218 -18.82 14.95 -5.07
N GLU A 219 -19.36 13.88 -4.50
CA GLU A 219 -19.17 13.48 -3.09
C GLU A 219 -17.73 12.97 -2.92
N VAL A 220 -17.01 13.46 -1.89
CA VAL A 220 -15.71 13.01 -1.31
C VAL A 220 -14.69 12.35 -2.26
N GLY A 221 -13.49 12.92 -2.35
CA GLY A 221 -12.41 12.34 -3.16
C GLY A 221 -11.86 11.00 -2.63
N ASN A 222 -11.32 10.22 -3.56
CA ASN A 222 -10.76 8.89 -3.35
C ASN A 222 -9.74 8.83 -2.19
N GLU A 223 -8.91 9.86 -2.05
CA GLU A 223 -7.87 9.92 -1.01
C GLU A 223 -8.46 10.05 0.40
N ARG A 224 -9.52 10.86 0.58
CA ARG A 224 -10.18 11.01 1.88
C ARG A 224 -10.90 9.73 2.30
N ALA A 225 -11.64 9.13 1.38
CA ALA A 225 -12.36 7.88 1.65
C ALA A 225 -11.37 6.74 1.95
N SER A 226 -10.27 6.67 1.22
CA SER A 226 -9.17 5.74 1.47
C SER A 226 -8.57 5.90 2.88
N ALA A 227 -8.33 7.15 3.31
CA ALA A 227 -7.84 7.45 4.65
C ALA A 227 -8.82 7.08 5.76
N GLU A 228 -10.11 7.38 5.56
CA GLU A 228 -11.16 7.02 6.52
C GLU A 228 -11.29 5.51 6.69
N GLU A 229 -11.19 4.77 5.58
CA GLU A 229 -11.26 3.32 5.60
C GLU A 229 -10.07 2.69 6.33
N LEU A 230 -8.86 3.22 6.14
CA LEU A 230 -7.69 2.79 6.90
C LEU A 230 -7.85 3.11 8.40
N ALA A 231 -8.27 4.33 8.74
CA ALA A 231 -8.47 4.74 10.12
C ALA A 231 -9.49 3.83 10.84
N ASP A 232 -10.62 3.54 10.18
CA ASP A 232 -11.65 2.63 10.69
C ASP A 232 -11.11 1.21 10.92
N GLU A 233 -10.21 0.73 10.07
CA GLU A 233 -9.58 -0.58 10.24
C GLU A 233 -8.56 -0.57 11.39
N LEU A 234 -7.66 0.42 11.46
CA LEU A 234 -6.67 0.55 12.53
C LEU A 234 -7.32 0.65 13.92
N GLU A 235 -8.44 1.37 14.02
CA GLU A 235 -9.20 1.49 15.27
C GLU A 235 -9.74 0.15 15.77
N ARG A 236 -9.80 -0.92 14.97
CA ARG A 236 -10.32 -2.22 15.44
C ARG A 236 -9.37 -2.94 16.40
N TYR A 237 -8.10 -2.55 16.52
CA TYR A 237 -7.10 -3.34 17.22
C TYR A 237 -6.75 -2.78 18.62
N THR A 238 -6.83 -3.64 19.65
CA THR A 238 -6.51 -3.29 21.05
C THR A 238 -5.48 -4.23 21.67
N TYR A 239 -4.65 -3.68 22.56
CA TYR A 239 -3.56 -4.42 23.21
C TYR A 239 -4.08 -5.32 24.34
N LYS A 240 -3.80 -6.62 24.24
CA LYS A 240 -4.16 -7.61 25.27
C LYS A 240 -2.97 -8.04 26.12
N VAL A 241 -3.24 -8.36 27.38
CA VAL A 241 -2.28 -8.95 28.31
C VAL A 241 -2.54 -10.46 28.45
N PRO A 242 -1.52 -11.34 28.30
CA PRO A 242 -1.71 -12.80 28.28
C PRO A 242 -2.30 -13.39 29.58
N SER A 243 -1.87 -12.89 30.73
CA SER A 243 -2.41 -13.27 32.05
C SER A 243 -2.03 -12.23 33.10
N VAL A 244 -2.74 -12.21 34.24
CA VAL A 244 -2.41 -11.33 35.38
C VAL A 244 -1.00 -11.62 35.92
N GLU A 245 -0.58 -12.88 35.96
CA GLU A 245 0.77 -13.30 36.38
C GLU A 245 1.87 -12.75 35.45
N PHE A 246 1.67 -12.84 34.13
CA PHE A 246 2.58 -12.26 33.14
C PHE A 246 2.61 -10.72 33.26
N ALA A 247 1.45 -10.11 33.48
CA ALA A 247 1.31 -8.68 33.69
C ALA A 247 2.01 -8.17 34.95
N ARG A 248 2.04 -8.98 36.02
CA ARG A 248 2.79 -8.67 37.25
C ARG A 248 4.29 -8.61 37.00
N GLN A 249 4.80 -9.46 36.12
CA GLN A 249 6.22 -9.45 35.70
C GLN A 249 6.52 -8.33 34.70
N HIS A 250 5.50 -7.82 34.00
CA HIS A 250 5.63 -6.77 33.00
C HIS A 250 4.59 -5.66 33.22
N PRO A 251 4.76 -4.81 34.26
CA PRO A 251 3.75 -3.82 34.66
C PRO A 251 3.38 -2.80 33.58
N HIS A 252 4.28 -2.55 32.64
CA HIS A 252 4.03 -1.68 31.48
C HIS A 252 2.94 -2.25 30.56
N LEU A 253 2.76 -3.56 30.52
CA LEU A 253 1.70 -4.21 29.73
C LEU A 253 0.32 -3.97 30.34
N LEU A 254 0.20 -3.96 31.67
CA LEU A 254 -1.04 -3.56 32.35
C LEU A 254 -1.40 -2.10 32.05
N LYS A 255 -0.40 -1.21 32.00
CA LYS A 255 -0.63 0.21 31.67
C LYS A 255 -1.22 0.39 30.27
N ASN A 256 -1.00 -0.55 29.37
CA ASN A 256 -1.43 -0.49 27.98
C ASN A 256 -2.58 -1.45 27.66
N ALA A 257 -3.01 -2.26 28.63
CA ALA A 257 -4.13 -3.18 28.46
C ALA A 257 -5.41 -2.41 28.05
N GLY A 258 -6.05 -2.86 26.97
CA GLY A 258 -7.26 -2.21 26.43
C GLY A 258 -7.03 -0.88 25.72
N LYS A 259 -5.78 -0.42 25.61
CA LYS A 259 -5.46 0.72 24.73
C LYS A 259 -5.42 0.27 23.27
N LYS A 260 -5.66 1.23 22.36
CA LYS A 260 -5.40 1.03 20.93
C LYS A 260 -3.92 0.68 20.74
N ILE A 261 -3.66 -0.26 19.83
CA ILE A 261 -2.29 -0.66 19.49
C ILE A 261 -1.60 0.48 18.76
N PHE A 262 -2.30 1.05 17.79
CA PHE A 262 -1.85 2.22 17.05
C PHE A 262 -2.21 3.47 17.83
N GLN A 263 -1.24 4.35 18.06
CA GLN A 263 -1.45 5.64 18.72
C GLN A 263 -1.48 6.80 17.71
N ILE A 264 -1.93 6.52 16.50
CA ILE A 264 -2.09 7.49 15.43
C ILE A 264 -3.54 8.01 15.38
N SER A 265 -3.69 9.32 15.20
CA SER A 265 -4.99 9.95 15.00
C SER A 265 -5.50 9.81 13.57
N ARG A 266 -6.83 9.90 13.40
CA ARG A 266 -7.44 9.94 12.06
C ARG A 266 -6.94 11.13 11.26
N GLU A 267 -6.75 12.26 11.93
CA GLU A 267 -6.24 13.49 11.34
C GLU A 267 -4.82 13.31 10.79
N GLU A 268 -3.96 12.57 11.49
CA GLU A 268 -2.62 12.23 10.99
C GLU A 268 -2.68 11.34 9.74
N ILE A 269 -3.51 10.28 9.74
CA ILE A 269 -3.67 9.40 8.55
C ILE A 269 -4.17 10.20 7.35
N VAL A 270 -5.17 11.06 7.57
CA VAL A 270 -5.72 11.92 6.53
C VAL A 270 -4.66 12.87 6.00
N ALA A 271 -3.88 13.51 6.88
CA ALA A 271 -2.82 14.43 6.47
C ALA A 271 -1.75 13.70 5.65
N ASP A 272 -1.38 12.49 6.06
CA ASP A 272 -0.35 11.68 5.39
C ASP A 272 -0.81 11.15 4.03
N ILE A 273 -2.08 10.80 3.86
CA ILE A 273 -2.62 10.41 2.56
C ILE A 273 -2.91 11.65 1.69
N ALA A 274 -3.32 12.79 2.26
CA ALA A 274 -3.63 13.99 1.49
C ALA A 274 -2.44 14.50 0.64
N VAL A 275 -1.20 14.22 1.04
CA VAL A 275 -0.02 14.60 0.26
C VAL A 275 0.10 13.87 -1.07
N THR A 276 -0.67 12.81 -1.32
CA THR A 276 -0.72 12.14 -2.63
C THR A 276 -1.57 12.90 -3.63
N TYR A 277 -2.35 13.89 -3.20
CA TYR A 277 -3.16 14.71 -4.08
C TYR A 277 -2.27 15.58 -5.00
N PRO A 278 -2.33 15.38 -6.34
CA PRO A 278 -1.52 16.13 -7.29
C PRO A 278 -2.27 17.33 -7.88
N GLU A 279 -1.58 18.47 -7.99
CA GLU A 279 -1.96 19.59 -8.85
C GLU A 279 -1.02 19.70 -10.06
N PHE A 280 -1.57 20.09 -11.21
CA PHE A 280 -0.88 20.04 -12.50
C PHE A 280 -0.76 21.42 -13.15
N ASP A 281 0.45 21.76 -13.60
CA ASP A 281 0.70 22.87 -14.52
C ASP A 281 1.43 22.36 -15.76
N PHE A 282 0.70 22.26 -16.88
CA PHE A 282 1.21 21.80 -18.18
C PHE A 282 2.08 22.86 -18.90
N SER A 283 2.08 24.08 -18.39
CA SER A 283 2.74 25.24 -19.00
C SER A 283 3.97 25.73 -18.23
N ALA A 284 4.32 25.03 -17.15
CA ALA A 284 5.43 25.37 -16.29
C ALA A 284 6.75 25.39 -17.06
N GLU A 285 7.53 26.46 -16.90
CA GLU A 285 8.89 26.54 -17.45
C GLU A 285 9.80 25.56 -16.73
N LEU A 286 10.61 24.81 -17.47
CA LEU A 286 11.56 23.89 -16.88
C LEU A 286 12.65 24.66 -16.11
N PRO A 287 13.09 24.14 -14.95
CA PRO A 287 14.10 24.77 -14.09
C PRO A 287 15.53 24.80 -14.71
N ASP A 288 15.71 24.21 -15.89
CA ASP A 288 17.00 24.13 -16.60
C ASP A 288 17.39 25.41 -17.36
N ASN A 289 16.60 26.48 -17.26
CA ASN A 289 16.75 27.74 -17.99
C ASN A 289 16.74 27.60 -19.52
N SER A 290 16.23 26.48 -20.06
CA SER A 290 16.12 26.27 -21.50
C SER A 290 14.97 27.06 -22.15
N GLY A 291 14.05 27.61 -21.33
CA GLY A 291 12.79 28.20 -21.79
C GLY A 291 11.77 27.17 -22.27
N ARG A 292 12.08 25.87 -22.18
CA ARG A 292 11.13 24.80 -22.49
C ARG A 292 10.03 24.78 -21.43
N LYS A 293 8.83 24.35 -21.84
CA LYS A 293 7.68 24.10 -20.96
C LYS A 293 7.45 22.61 -20.80
N GLY A 294 6.89 22.20 -19.67
CA GLY A 294 6.48 20.83 -19.44
C GLY A 294 5.53 20.68 -18.26
N LEU A 295 5.14 19.44 -17.98
CA LEU A 295 4.22 19.12 -16.89
C LEU A 295 4.93 19.21 -15.54
N LYS A 296 4.51 20.17 -14.71
CA LYS A 296 4.80 20.19 -13.28
C LYS A 296 3.66 19.52 -12.53
N ILE A 297 3.97 18.53 -11.71
CA ILE A 297 3.04 17.96 -10.75
C ILE A 297 3.53 18.30 -9.35
N TYR A 298 2.76 19.02 -8.55
CA TYR A 298 3.12 19.34 -7.17
C TYR A 298 2.03 18.87 -6.21
N GLN A 299 2.40 18.71 -4.94
CA GLN A 299 1.53 18.20 -3.88
C GLN A 299 1.29 19.33 -2.89
N PRO A 300 0.19 20.09 -3.01
CA PRO A 300 -0.03 21.29 -2.20
C PRO A 300 -0.09 20.99 -0.69
N TYR A 301 -0.38 19.74 -0.33
CA TYR A 301 -0.49 19.29 1.06
C TYR A 301 0.83 18.76 1.64
N LEU A 302 1.85 18.60 0.82
CA LEU A 302 3.20 18.32 1.30
C LEU A 302 3.89 19.63 1.65
N THR A 303 3.97 19.94 2.94
CA THR A 303 4.57 21.17 3.48
C THR A 303 5.87 20.87 4.24
N PRO A 304 6.67 21.91 4.59
CA PRO A 304 7.84 21.73 5.45
C PRO A 304 7.55 21.00 6.77
N GLU A 305 6.34 21.15 7.32
CA GLU A 305 5.91 20.54 8.58
C GLU A 305 5.33 19.13 8.43
N SER A 306 5.19 18.63 7.19
CA SER A 306 4.67 17.28 6.95
C SER A 306 5.51 16.20 7.65
N SER A 307 4.82 15.15 8.09
CA SER A 307 5.45 13.99 8.72
C SER A 307 6.42 13.29 7.75
N LEU A 308 7.33 12.46 8.27
CA LEU A 308 8.18 11.64 7.40
C LEU A 308 7.39 10.57 6.65
N ARG A 309 6.23 10.15 7.19
CA ARG A 309 5.31 9.22 6.52
C ARG A 309 4.68 9.90 5.31
N ALA A 310 4.14 11.10 5.48
CA ALA A 310 3.68 11.96 4.38
C ALA A 310 4.77 12.17 3.30
N PHE A 311 5.99 12.53 3.72
CA PHE A 311 7.11 12.68 2.78
C PHE A 311 7.39 11.38 1.99
N ALA A 312 7.38 10.23 2.66
CA ALA A 312 7.59 8.93 2.01
C ALA A 312 6.45 8.59 1.04
N LEU A 313 5.19 8.77 1.46
CA LEU A 313 4.01 8.53 0.63
C LEU A 313 4.06 9.40 -0.62
N ALA A 314 4.26 10.70 -0.46
CA ALA A 314 4.36 11.65 -1.56
C ALA A 314 5.48 11.31 -2.55
N GLN A 315 6.64 10.91 -2.02
CA GLN A 315 7.79 10.54 -2.83
C GLN A 315 7.52 9.26 -3.62
N VAL A 316 6.81 8.30 -3.05
CA VAL A 316 6.55 7.02 -3.72
C VAL A 316 5.40 7.14 -4.71
N ASP A 317 4.25 7.67 -4.32
CA ASP A 317 3.07 7.74 -5.20
C ASP A 317 3.39 8.45 -6.53
N LEU A 318 3.96 9.65 -6.45
CA LEU A 318 4.24 10.45 -7.63
C LEU A 318 5.66 10.32 -8.17
N ARG A 319 6.60 9.72 -7.42
CA ARG A 319 8.06 9.76 -7.76
C ARG A 319 8.79 8.43 -7.49
N SER A 320 8.05 7.34 -7.30
CA SER A 320 8.54 5.95 -7.23
C SER A 320 9.47 5.63 -8.40
N PRO A 321 10.51 4.79 -8.20
CA PRO A 321 11.69 4.83 -9.02
C PRO A 321 11.37 4.36 -10.43
N LEU A 322 11.75 5.22 -11.36
CA LEU A 322 11.94 4.93 -12.75
C LEU A 322 13.18 4.02 -12.87
N TRP A 323 13.04 2.74 -12.49
CA TRP A 323 14.07 1.71 -12.65
C TRP A 323 14.29 1.45 -14.15
N GLY A 324 15.57 1.47 -14.57
CA GLY A 324 15.99 1.52 -15.97
C GLY A 324 15.42 0.47 -16.95
N ARG A 325 15.50 0.78 -18.26
CA ARG A 325 15.10 0.02 -19.48
C ARG A 325 13.69 -0.57 -19.56
N THR A 326 13.02 -0.92 -18.46
CA THR A 326 11.61 -1.34 -18.40
C THR A 326 10.64 -0.15 -18.29
N VAL A 327 11.20 1.07 -18.15
CA VAL A 327 10.50 2.37 -18.08
C VAL A 327 9.44 2.51 -19.16
N ALA A 328 9.67 2.05 -20.40
CA ALA A 328 8.70 2.26 -21.48
C ALA A 328 7.35 1.56 -21.27
N TYR A 329 7.27 0.44 -20.53
CA TYR A 329 5.98 -0.22 -20.32
C TYR A 329 5.25 0.31 -19.09
N HIS A 330 5.96 0.48 -17.97
CA HIS A 330 5.39 0.91 -16.69
C HIS A 330 5.11 2.43 -16.65
N SER A 331 5.97 3.27 -17.21
CA SER A 331 5.74 4.74 -17.25
C SER A 331 4.58 5.18 -18.14
N ASN A 332 4.04 4.26 -18.95
CA ASN A 332 2.88 4.51 -19.80
C ASN A 332 1.64 3.71 -19.33
N ALA A 333 1.72 3.00 -18.20
CA ALA A 333 0.58 2.26 -17.67
C ALA A 333 -0.55 3.22 -17.26
N GLU A 334 -0.22 4.35 -16.63
CA GLU A 334 -1.22 5.38 -16.30
C GLU A 334 -1.87 5.96 -17.56
N LEU A 335 -1.10 6.18 -18.64
CA LEU A 335 -1.67 6.56 -19.94
C LEU A 335 -2.66 5.51 -20.44
N ARG A 336 -2.30 4.22 -20.42
CA ARG A 336 -3.18 3.15 -20.91
C ARG A 336 -4.45 3.01 -20.09
N GLU A 337 -4.36 3.25 -18.78
CA GLU A 337 -5.51 3.27 -17.88
C GLU A 337 -6.43 4.47 -18.13
N LEU A 338 -5.85 5.67 -18.17
CA LEU A 338 -6.55 6.92 -18.46
C LEU A 338 -7.24 6.89 -19.83
N PHE A 339 -6.66 6.16 -20.79
CA PHE A 339 -7.16 6.02 -22.15
C PHE A 339 -7.61 4.58 -22.47
N ILE A 340 -8.32 3.92 -21.55
CA ILE A 340 -8.83 2.56 -21.79
C ILE A 340 -9.65 2.45 -23.09
N GLY A 341 -10.34 3.52 -23.48
CA GLY A 341 -11.10 3.58 -24.72
C GLY A 341 -10.26 3.41 -25.98
N ILE A 342 -8.97 3.78 -25.96
CA ILE A 342 -8.03 3.46 -27.04
C ILE A 342 -7.81 1.95 -27.08
N SER A 343 -7.55 1.33 -25.92
CA SER A 343 -7.37 -0.13 -25.81
C SER A 343 -8.61 -0.87 -26.32
N GLU A 344 -9.81 -0.45 -25.94
CA GLU A 344 -11.08 -1.04 -26.37
C GLU A 344 -11.33 -0.84 -27.87
N ASP A 345 -11.22 0.39 -28.36
CA ASP A 345 -11.36 0.74 -29.79
C ASP A 345 -10.43 -0.14 -30.66
N VAL A 346 -9.16 -0.21 -30.26
CA VAL A 346 -8.11 -0.97 -30.94
C VAL A 346 -8.37 -2.49 -30.86
N ARG A 347 -8.74 -3.00 -29.69
CA ARG A 347 -8.96 -4.44 -29.46
C ARG A 347 -10.20 -4.96 -30.17
N GLU A 348 -11.27 -4.17 -30.21
CA GLU A 348 -12.58 -4.60 -30.70
C GLU A 348 -12.77 -4.37 -32.20
N ARG A 349 -12.26 -3.24 -32.71
CA ARG A 349 -12.51 -2.84 -34.10
C ARG A 349 -11.25 -2.90 -34.96
N GLY A 350 -10.08 -2.95 -34.34
CA GLY A 350 -8.79 -2.90 -35.02
C GLY A 350 -8.41 -1.47 -35.41
N VAL A 351 -7.11 -1.18 -35.41
CA VAL A 351 -6.55 0.14 -35.72
C VAL A 351 -7.02 0.68 -37.08
N ASP A 352 -7.19 -0.22 -38.05
CA ASP A 352 -7.53 0.12 -39.44
C ASP A 352 -8.97 0.64 -39.57
N SER A 353 -9.84 0.36 -38.59
CA SER A 353 -11.23 0.79 -38.56
C SER A 353 -11.45 2.20 -38.00
N LEU A 354 -10.42 2.79 -37.39
CA LEU A 354 -10.51 4.10 -36.77
C LEU A 354 -10.70 5.19 -37.84
N THR A 355 -11.38 6.27 -37.50
CA THR A 355 -11.46 7.45 -38.37
C THR A 355 -10.14 8.23 -38.32
N TYR A 356 -9.88 9.06 -39.35
CA TYR A 356 -8.76 10.00 -39.38
C TYR A 356 -8.71 10.83 -38.09
N GLU A 357 -9.83 11.47 -37.76
CA GLU A 357 -9.95 12.35 -36.59
C GLU A 357 -9.65 11.59 -35.28
N ARG A 358 -10.05 10.32 -35.17
CA ARG A 358 -9.74 9.51 -34.00
C ARG A 358 -8.26 9.18 -33.92
N ARG A 359 -7.62 8.81 -35.04
CA ARG A 359 -6.18 8.52 -35.08
C ARG A 359 -5.34 9.76 -34.78
N ASP A 360 -5.72 10.91 -35.34
CA ASP A 360 -5.06 12.19 -35.11
C ASP A 360 -5.09 12.61 -33.63
N ASN A 361 -6.27 12.53 -32.99
CA ASN A 361 -6.43 12.79 -31.56
C ASN A 361 -5.59 11.83 -30.70
N ILE A 362 -5.59 10.55 -31.03
CA ILE A 362 -4.79 9.54 -30.33
C ILE A 362 -3.29 9.82 -30.48
N ALA A 363 -2.82 10.08 -31.70
CA ALA A 363 -1.42 10.38 -31.97
C ALA A 363 -0.97 11.63 -31.22
N THR A 364 -1.75 12.71 -31.29
CA THR A 364 -1.47 13.96 -30.57
C THR A 364 -1.37 13.73 -29.07
N THR A 365 -2.31 12.97 -28.49
CA THR A 365 -2.31 12.62 -27.08
C THR A 365 -1.06 11.84 -26.68
N VAL A 366 -0.71 10.79 -27.42
CA VAL A 366 0.47 9.96 -27.14
C VAL A 366 1.76 10.77 -27.25
N LEU A 367 1.90 11.58 -28.31
CA LEU A 367 3.08 12.42 -28.50
C LEU A 367 3.21 13.49 -27.41
N MET A 368 2.08 14.09 -26.99
CA MET A 368 2.05 15.03 -25.87
C MET A 368 2.39 14.37 -24.54
N TRP A 369 1.89 13.15 -24.28
CA TRP A 369 2.26 12.38 -23.10
C TRP A 369 3.78 12.18 -23.03
N ILE A 370 4.38 11.69 -24.13
CA ILE A 370 5.82 11.42 -24.19
C ILE A 370 6.65 12.71 -24.05
N LYS A 371 6.20 13.82 -24.64
CA LYS A 371 6.84 15.13 -24.45
C LYS A 371 6.76 15.56 -22.98
N ASN A 372 5.58 15.45 -22.36
CA ASN A 372 5.33 15.90 -20.99
C ASN A 372 6.14 15.10 -19.96
N GLN A 373 6.52 13.86 -20.25
CA GLN A 373 7.41 13.05 -19.40
C GLN A 373 8.77 13.72 -19.13
N ILE A 374 9.27 14.58 -20.04
CA ILE A 374 10.51 15.34 -19.78
C ILE A 374 10.29 16.30 -18.62
N GLY A 375 9.25 17.14 -18.71
CA GLY A 375 8.96 18.11 -17.66
C GLY A 375 8.61 17.44 -16.35
N PHE A 376 7.82 16.37 -16.42
CA PHE A 376 7.45 15.58 -15.26
C PHE A 376 8.68 15.07 -14.50
N THR A 377 9.61 14.39 -15.17
CA THR A 377 10.82 13.84 -14.53
C THR A 377 11.75 14.92 -13.97
N VAL A 378 11.88 16.05 -14.65
CA VAL A 378 12.64 17.21 -14.15
C VAL A 378 11.99 17.79 -12.90
N TRP A 379 10.66 17.97 -12.89
CA TRP A 379 9.96 18.50 -11.72
C TRP A 379 9.93 17.53 -10.55
N GLN A 380 9.86 16.21 -10.77
CA GLN A 380 10.02 15.22 -9.71
C GLN A 380 11.37 15.38 -8.99
N ARG A 381 12.45 15.62 -9.74
CA ARG A 381 13.78 15.90 -9.18
C ARG A 381 13.78 17.13 -8.30
N GLU A 382 13.29 18.26 -8.81
CA GLU A 382 13.29 19.51 -8.08
C GLU A 382 12.41 19.46 -6.83
N LEU A 383 11.24 18.83 -6.92
CA LEU A 383 10.36 18.67 -5.76
C LEU A 383 10.95 17.73 -4.73
N PHE A 384 11.63 16.64 -5.13
CA PHE A 384 12.34 15.78 -4.20
C PHE A 384 13.42 16.57 -3.44
N LEU A 385 14.23 17.35 -4.15
CA LEU A 385 15.26 18.19 -3.55
C LEU A 385 14.66 19.27 -2.64
N ASP A 386 13.60 19.93 -3.09
CA ASP A 386 12.91 20.97 -2.31
C ASP A 386 12.34 20.42 -1.00
N ASN A 387 11.66 19.27 -1.04
CA ASN A 387 11.15 18.60 0.15
C ASN A 387 12.28 18.18 1.09
N LEU A 388 13.38 17.67 0.53
CA LEU A 388 14.54 17.27 1.32
C LEU A 388 15.22 18.45 2.01
N GLU A 389 15.27 19.61 1.35
CA GLU A 389 15.87 20.82 1.92
C GLU A 389 14.97 21.53 2.91
N HIS A 390 13.66 21.44 2.78
CA HIS A 390 12.73 22.22 3.58
C HIS A 390 11.98 21.43 4.66
N ASN A 391 11.98 20.09 4.63
CA ASN A 391 11.31 19.30 5.69
C ASN A 391 11.93 19.58 7.07
N THR A 392 11.11 20.06 7.99
CA THR A 392 11.55 20.53 9.31
C THR A 392 12.07 19.40 10.20
N LEU A 393 11.53 18.18 10.09
CA LEU A 393 11.96 17.03 10.89
C LEU A 393 13.35 16.56 10.47
N ILE A 394 13.59 16.43 9.15
CA ILE A 394 14.92 16.10 8.61
C ILE A 394 15.93 17.16 9.02
N ASN A 395 15.60 18.44 8.87
CA ASN A 395 16.53 19.53 9.17
C ASN A 395 16.79 19.75 10.66
N ALA A 396 15.86 19.37 11.53
CA ALA A 396 16.03 19.45 12.98
C ALA A 396 16.87 18.30 13.56
N SER A 397 17.02 17.19 12.82
CA SER A 397 17.86 16.07 13.24
C SER A 397 19.33 16.46 13.33
N ALA A 398 20.03 15.95 14.35
CA ALA A 398 21.49 16.07 14.46
C ALA A 398 22.24 15.32 13.35
N HIS A 399 21.54 14.43 12.64
CA HIS A 399 22.03 13.60 11.53
C HIS A 399 21.51 14.07 10.17
N SER A 400 20.97 15.30 10.07
CA SER A 400 20.33 15.82 8.85
C SER A 400 21.15 15.61 7.58
N GLU A 401 22.43 15.98 7.58
CA GLU A 401 23.31 15.83 6.41
C GLU A 401 23.50 14.36 6.00
N GLY A 402 23.56 13.45 6.98
CA GLY A 402 23.64 12.00 6.72
C GLY A 402 22.36 11.48 6.07
N ILE A 403 21.20 11.87 6.58
CA ILE A 403 19.88 11.55 6.01
C ILE A 403 19.78 12.07 4.57
N LYS A 404 20.09 13.36 4.37
CA LYS A 404 20.03 14.00 3.05
C LYS A 404 20.97 13.32 2.05
N GLN A 405 22.20 13.01 2.46
CA GLN A 405 23.15 12.33 1.59
C GLN A 405 22.69 10.92 1.21
N ALA A 406 22.21 10.14 2.17
CA ALA A 406 21.71 8.78 1.93
C ALA A 406 20.54 8.78 0.94
N LEU A 407 19.57 9.67 1.12
CA LEU A 407 18.43 9.83 0.21
C LEU A 407 18.88 10.28 -1.18
N ARG A 408 19.81 11.24 -1.28
CA ARG A 408 20.35 11.67 -2.58
C ARG A 408 21.05 10.54 -3.31
N ASP A 409 21.89 9.77 -2.62
CA ASP A 409 22.65 8.66 -3.21
C ASP A 409 21.73 7.53 -3.69
N ARG A 410 20.63 7.27 -2.97
CA ARG A 410 19.65 6.25 -3.35
C ARG A 410 18.78 6.66 -4.54
N TYR A 411 18.28 7.89 -4.57
CA TYR A 411 17.22 8.29 -5.50
C TYR A 411 17.69 9.14 -6.69
N LEU A 412 18.63 10.09 -6.50
CA LEU A 412 19.03 11.01 -7.57
C LEU A 412 19.61 10.31 -8.80
N PRO A 413 20.49 9.28 -8.69
CA PRO A 413 21.03 8.63 -9.89
C PRO A 413 19.94 8.07 -10.82
N ASN A 414 18.84 7.56 -10.25
CA ASN A 414 17.73 7.01 -11.02
C ASN A 414 16.86 8.11 -11.62
N ILE A 415 16.57 9.17 -10.86
CA ILE A 415 15.80 10.32 -11.34
C ILE A 415 16.57 11.00 -12.50
N ASP A 416 17.87 11.24 -12.33
CA ASP A 416 18.72 11.85 -13.35
C ASP A 416 18.81 10.99 -14.62
N GLN A 417 18.95 9.67 -14.48
CA GLN A 417 18.91 8.76 -15.62
C GLN A 417 17.56 8.81 -16.35
N SER A 418 16.47 9.00 -15.62
CA SER A 418 15.13 9.03 -16.20
C SER A 418 14.85 10.30 -16.98
N ILE A 419 15.41 11.43 -16.53
CA ILE A 419 15.42 12.68 -17.31
C ILE A 419 16.16 12.43 -18.63
N ILE A 420 17.34 11.80 -18.58
CA ILE A 420 18.11 11.47 -19.79
C ILE A 420 17.31 10.55 -20.73
N ASP A 421 16.70 9.50 -20.20
CA ASP A 421 15.93 8.53 -20.98
C ASP A 421 14.69 9.17 -21.61
N ALA A 422 13.96 10.01 -20.88
CA ALA A 422 12.80 10.76 -21.38
C ALA A 422 13.21 11.71 -22.52
N GLU A 423 14.31 12.44 -22.36
CA GLU A 423 14.82 13.31 -23.42
C GLU A 423 15.27 12.56 -24.66
N GLN A 424 15.99 11.44 -24.49
CA GLN A 424 16.44 10.61 -25.61
C GLN A 424 15.26 10.00 -26.36
N ARG A 425 14.25 9.51 -25.63
CA ARG A 425 13.00 8.98 -26.20
C ARG A 425 12.28 10.02 -27.04
N TYR A 426 12.07 11.22 -26.48
CA TYR A 426 11.39 12.30 -27.22
C TYR A 426 12.19 12.75 -28.44
N ARG A 427 13.51 12.89 -28.33
CA ARG A 427 14.38 13.24 -29.48
C ARG A 427 14.28 12.21 -30.60
N ARG A 428 14.29 10.90 -30.27
CA ARG A 428 14.09 9.82 -31.23
C ARG A 428 12.72 9.94 -31.90
N ILE A 429 11.64 10.07 -31.14
CA ILE A 429 10.28 10.20 -31.67
C ILE A 429 10.15 11.44 -32.56
N LYS A 430 10.70 12.58 -32.15
CA LYS A 430 10.71 13.80 -32.97
C LYS A 430 11.35 13.56 -34.35
N GLN A 431 12.42 12.76 -34.42
CA GLN A 431 13.07 12.36 -35.66
C GLN A 431 12.24 11.32 -36.44
N ASP A 432 11.86 10.23 -35.77
CA ASP A 432 11.12 9.09 -36.33
C ASP A 432 9.76 9.50 -36.89
N TYR A 433 9.16 10.59 -36.41
CA TYR A 433 7.87 11.13 -36.85
C TYR A 433 7.99 12.50 -37.55
N ASN A 434 9.21 13.00 -37.78
CA ASN A 434 9.49 14.28 -38.44
C ASN A 434 8.68 15.46 -37.86
N LEU A 435 8.64 15.62 -36.54
CA LEU A 435 7.88 16.68 -35.89
C LEU A 435 8.63 18.03 -36.03
N ALA A 436 7.99 19.00 -36.68
CA ALA A 436 8.63 20.28 -37.05
C ALA A 436 8.89 21.23 -35.86
N GLY A 437 8.29 20.96 -34.70
CA GLY A 437 8.42 21.74 -33.49
C GLY A 437 8.01 20.94 -32.26
N ASP A 438 7.95 21.61 -31.11
CA ASP A 438 7.59 20.97 -29.85
C ASP A 438 6.08 21.07 -29.56
N ASP A 439 5.34 21.93 -30.26
CA ASP A 439 3.91 22.17 -29.99
C ASP A 439 2.98 21.41 -30.95
N PRO A 440 1.81 20.92 -30.49
CA PRO A 440 0.86 20.19 -31.32
C PRO A 440 0.50 20.91 -32.62
N ASP A 441 0.31 22.23 -32.56
CA ASP A 441 -0.04 23.06 -33.72
C ASP A 441 1.04 23.03 -34.82
N SER A 442 2.29 22.72 -34.46
CA SER A 442 3.40 22.59 -35.39
C SER A 442 3.51 21.20 -36.04
N TRP A 443 2.72 20.21 -35.59
CA TRP A 443 2.81 18.83 -36.06
C TRP A 443 1.92 18.50 -37.25
N GLY A 444 1.04 19.41 -37.69
CA GLY A 444 -0.07 19.11 -38.61
C GLY A 444 0.28 18.30 -39.87
N SER A 445 1.39 18.63 -40.55
CA SER A 445 1.84 17.84 -41.73
C SER A 445 2.32 16.43 -41.37
N SER A 446 2.90 16.27 -40.19
CA SER A 446 3.47 15.02 -39.70
C SER A 446 2.40 14.09 -39.15
N LEU A 447 1.37 14.62 -38.50
CA LEU A 447 0.18 13.87 -38.08
C LEU A 447 -0.62 13.36 -39.28
N THR A 448 -0.76 14.19 -40.32
CA THR A 448 -1.39 13.78 -41.59
C THR A 448 -0.61 12.64 -42.27
N ALA A 449 0.73 12.70 -42.26
CA ALA A 449 1.55 11.62 -42.80
C ALA A 449 1.48 10.34 -41.95
N LEU A 450 1.34 10.46 -40.63
CA LEU A 450 1.18 9.33 -39.72
C LEU A 450 -0.16 8.61 -39.92
N ASP A 451 -1.24 9.34 -40.17
CA ASP A 451 -2.53 8.73 -40.49
C ASP A 451 -2.48 7.89 -41.79
N GLN A 452 -1.76 8.39 -42.80
CA GLN A 452 -1.62 7.72 -44.09
C GLN A 452 -0.73 6.47 -44.03
N ASP A 453 0.05 6.33 -42.96
CA ASP A 453 0.98 5.22 -42.70
C ASP A 453 0.55 4.46 -41.43
N LEU A 454 -0.45 3.57 -41.61
CA LEU A 454 -1.05 2.80 -40.52
C LEU A 454 -0.02 1.95 -39.74
N ASP A 455 1.05 1.49 -40.40
CA ASP A 455 2.10 0.71 -39.72
C ASP A 455 2.91 1.61 -38.77
N ARG A 456 3.17 2.85 -39.18
CA ARG A 456 3.81 3.85 -38.32
C ARG A 456 2.91 4.31 -37.17
N PHE A 457 1.60 4.41 -37.38
CA PHE A 457 0.64 4.66 -36.29
C PHE A 457 0.57 3.49 -35.31
N LYS A 458 0.59 2.24 -35.79
CA LYS A 458 0.70 1.03 -34.96
C LYS A 458 1.99 1.03 -34.14
N ALA A 459 3.12 1.41 -34.74
CA ALA A 459 4.40 1.53 -34.05
C ALA A 459 4.36 2.58 -32.91
N LEU A 460 3.68 3.72 -33.11
CA LEU A 460 3.49 4.73 -32.07
C LEU A 460 2.70 4.22 -30.87
N LEU A 461 1.66 3.42 -31.12
CA LEU A 461 0.87 2.80 -30.05
C LEU A 461 1.64 1.69 -29.33
N GLN A 462 2.45 0.91 -30.04
CA GLN A 462 3.33 -0.09 -29.44
C GLN A 462 4.40 0.55 -28.56
N GLU A 463 4.90 1.73 -28.93
CA GLU A 463 5.86 2.51 -28.14
C GLU A 463 5.34 2.84 -26.73
N VAL A 464 4.03 2.91 -26.53
CA VAL A 464 3.38 3.12 -25.22
C VAL A 464 2.72 1.86 -24.66
N GLY A 465 2.98 0.69 -25.24
CA GLY A 465 2.60 -0.61 -24.70
C GLY A 465 1.25 -1.16 -25.14
N TYR A 466 0.57 -0.54 -26.12
CA TYR A 466 -0.62 -1.16 -26.71
C TYR A 466 -0.24 -2.39 -27.54
N THR A 467 -1.00 -3.48 -27.38
CA THR A 467 -0.83 -4.71 -28.15
C THR A 467 -2.01 -4.93 -29.09
N PHE A 468 -1.74 -5.53 -30.24
CA PHE A 468 -2.75 -5.80 -31.27
C PHE A 468 -2.94 -7.30 -31.41
N LYS A 469 -4.20 -7.75 -31.54
CA LYS A 469 -4.49 -9.13 -31.95
C LYS A 469 -3.99 -9.31 -33.38
N LYS A 470 -3.24 -10.39 -33.60
CA LYS A 470 -2.76 -10.79 -34.93
C LYS A 470 -3.89 -11.23 -35.84
#